data_AF-A0A482UNH4-F1
#
_entry.id   AF-A0A482UNH4-F1
#
_cell.length_a   1.000
_cell.length_b   1.000
_cell.length_c   1.000
_cell.angle_alpha   90.00
_cell.angle_beta   90.00
_cell.angle_gamma   90.00
#
_symmetry.space_group_name_H-M   'P 1'
#
loop_
_entity.id
_entity.type
_entity.pdbx_description
1 polymer ?
#
loop_
_entity_poly.entity_id
_entity_poly.type
_entity_poly.pdbx_seq_one_letter_code
_entity_poly.pdbx_strand_id
1 'polypeptide(L)'
;SIEKVDQAIGTISRYRTGGDGGAALKLLVTFLRNITLNPTDPKYRAINLDSTAYKSKLASLVGPLVVLRGVGFVKDEVENKLKYEGYVDVCVYMCMCM
;
A
#
# COMPACT_ATOMS: atom_id res chain seq x y z
N SER A 1 -13.45 0.85 -5.95
CA SER A 1 -14.43 1.66 -5.20
C SER A 1 -13.75 2.27 -3.99
N ILE A 2 -13.61 3.59 -3.96
CA ILE A 2 -12.90 4.35 -2.92
C ILE A 2 -13.51 4.08 -1.52
N GLU A 3 -14.83 3.87 -1.46
CA GLU A 3 -15.56 3.53 -0.22
C GLU A 3 -15.02 2.28 0.50
N LYS A 4 -14.56 1.27 -0.25
CA LYS A 4 -13.97 0.05 0.33
C LYS A 4 -12.61 0.31 0.96
N VAL A 5 -11.88 1.29 0.44
CA VAL A 5 -10.58 1.73 0.99
C VAL A 5 -10.81 2.48 2.29
N ASP A 6 -11.81 3.37 2.33
CA ASP A 6 -12.18 4.12 3.53
C ASP A 6 -12.62 3.19 4.68
N GLN A 7 -13.47 2.20 4.38
CA GLN A 7 -13.85 1.16 5.35
C GLN A 7 -12.65 0.34 5.84
N ALA A 8 -11.68 0.03 4.97
CA ALA A 8 -10.46 -0.67 5.35
C ALA A 8 -9.57 0.17 6.27
N ILE A 9 -9.44 1.48 6.01
CA ILE A 9 -8.73 2.41 6.90
C ILE A 9 -9.45 2.52 8.25
N GLY A 10 -10.78 2.62 8.25
CA GLY A 10 -11.61 2.59 9.45
C GLY A 10 -11.40 1.30 10.25
N THR A 11 -11.22 0.16 9.58
CA THR A 11 -10.97 -1.12 10.23
C THR A 11 -9.55 -1.18 10.82
N ILE A 12 -8.52 -0.77 10.06
CA ILE A 12 -7.12 -0.75 10.53
C ILE A 12 -6.96 0.21 11.72
N SER A 13 -7.58 1.40 11.66
CA SER A 13 -7.50 2.39 12.74
C SER A 13 -8.19 1.96 14.04
N ARG A 14 -9.13 1.00 13.97
CA ARG A 14 -9.77 0.39 15.14
C ARG A 14 -8.88 -0.64 15.84
N TYR A 15 -7.84 -1.16 15.18
CA TYR A 15 -6.83 -2.01 15.83
C TYR A 15 -5.95 -1.16 16.77
N ARG A 16 -6.47 -0.90 17.97
CA ARG A 16 -5.81 -0.15 19.04
C ARG A 16 -4.94 -1.01 19.96
N THR A 17 -5.02 -2.34 19.86
CA THR A 17 -4.16 -3.24 20.63
C THR A 17 -2.70 -2.93 20.28
N GLY A 18 -1.90 -2.53 21.27
CA GLY A 18 -0.45 -2.36 21.15
C GLY A 18 0.07 -1.21 20.26
N GLY A 19 -0.80 -0.43 19.62
CA GLY A 19 -0.38 0.56 18.60
C GLY A 19 -0.10 -0.06 17.22
N ASP A 20 -0.47 -1.32 17.01
CA ASP A 20 -0.24 -2.08 15.78
C ASP A 20 -0.98 -1.47 14.57
N GLY A 21 -2.20 -0.96 14.75
CA GLY A 21 -2.93 -0.27 13.68
C GLY A 21 -2.22 0.98 13.19
N GLY A 22 -1.59 1.75 14.10
CA GLY A 22 -0.78 2.91 13.74
C GLY A 22 0.51 2.52 13.01
N ALA A 23 1.17 1.45 13.46
CA ALA A 23 2.37 0.93 12.81
C ALA A 23 2.08 0.41 11.39
N ALA A 24 0.93 -0.23 11.18
CA ALA A 24 0.47 -0.70 9.89
C ALA A 24 0.16 0.44 8.92
N LEU A 25 -0.57 1.46 9.36
CA LEU A 25 -0.85 2.65 8.56
C LEU A 25 0.44 3.38 8.18
N LYS A 26 1.38 3.53 9.12
CA LYS A 26 2.69 4.13 8.84
C LYS A 26 3.48 3.35 7.79
N LEU A 27 3.41 2.02 7.81
CA LEU A 27 4.06 1.18 6.81
C LEU A 27 3.38 1.31 5.44
N LEU A 28 2.04 1.33 5.38
CA LEU A 28 1.29 1.56 4.15
C LEU A 28 1.66 2.91 3.51
N VAL A 29 1.66 3.99 4.29
CA VAL A 29 2.10 5.32 3.83
C VAL A 29 3.54 5.31 3.35
N THR A 30 4.43 4.54 3.99
CA THR A 30 5.83 4.42 3.55
C THR A 30 5.94 3.77 2.17
N PHE A 31 5.17 2.71 1.88
CA PHE A 31 5.15 2.11 0.54
C PHE A 31 4.65 3.09 -0.52
N LEU A 32 3.55 3.80 -0.25
CA LEU A 32 2.99 4.79 -1.17
C LEU A 32 3.96 5.96 -1.41
N ARG A 33 4.59 6.46 -0.34
CA ARG A 33 5.58 7.53 -0.41
C ARG A 33 6.79 7.12 -1.23
N ASN A 34 7.30 5.90 -1.05
CA ASN A 34 8.46 5.41 -1.80
C ASN A 34 8.17 5.32 -3.30
N ILE A 35 6.97 4.86 -3.69
CA ILE A 35 6.55 4.82 -5.09
C ILE A 35 6.39 6.22 -5.68
N THR A 36 5.80 7.14 -4.91
CA THR A 36 5.59 8.52 -5.37
C THR A 36 6.91 9.28 -5.54
N LEU A 37 7.87 9.06 -4.62
CA LEU A 37 9.19 9.70 -4.68
C LEU A 37 10.11 9.07 -5.72
N ASN A 38 10.03 7.75 -5.91
CA ASN A 38 10.89 7.00 -6.83
C ASN A 38 10.03 6.12 -7.75
N PRO A 39 9.24 6.72 -8.66
CA PRO A 39 8.31 5.98 -9.50
C PRO A 39 9.01 5.08 -10.49
N THR A 40 10.27 5.35 -10.84
CA THR A 40 11.08 4.58 -11.81
C THR A 40 11.76 3.35 -11.21
N ASP A 41 11.85 3.24 -9.89
CA ASP A 41 12.59 2.16 -9.25
C ASP A 41 11.72 0.89 -9.10
N PRO A 42 12.11 -0.23 -9.74
CA PRO A 42 11.31 -1.46 -9.72
C PRO A 42 11.21 -2.10 -8.33
N LYS A 43 12.10 -1.75 -7.40
CA LYS A 43 12.09 -2.25 -6.02
C LYS A 43 10.89 -1.74 -5.24
N TYR A 44 10.45 -0.51 -5.50
CA TYR A 44 9.29 0.06 -4.81
C TYR A 44 7.97 -0.27 -5.50
N ARG A 45 8.01 -0.67 -6.78
CA ARG A 45 6.84 -1.17 -7.52
C ARG A 45 6.42 -2.58 -7.14
N ALA A 46 7.22 -3.31 -6.35
CA ALA A 46 6.87 -4.65 -5.88
C ALA A 46 7.03 -4.77 -4.37
N ILE A 47 5.97 -5.15 -3.67
CA ILE A 47 5.99 -5.44 -2.23
C ILE A 47 6.05 -6.95 -2.05
N ASN A 48 7.07 -7.44 -1.36
CA ASN A 48 7.17 -8.86 -1.02
C ASN A 48 6.28 -9.19 0.19
N LEU A 49 5.29 -10.05 -0.01
CA LEU A 49 4.37 -10.51 1.04
C LEU A 49 5.07 -11.36 2.09
N ASP A 50 6.23 -11.92 1.76
CA ASP A 50 7.02 -12.75 2.65
C ASP A 50 7.97 -11.95 3.56
N SER A 51 8.09 -10.63 3.32
CA SER A 51 8.97 -9.78 4.13
C SER A 51 8.52 -9.72 5.59
N THR A 52 9.48 -9.72 6.52
CA THR A 52 9.22 -9.63 7.97
C THR A 52 8.37 -8.42 8.32
N ALA A 53 8.60 -7.28 7.64
CA ALA A 53 7.80 -6.07 7.83
C ALA A 53 6.32 -6.27 7.43
N TYR A 54 6.07 -6.95 6.31
CA TYR A 54 4.72 -7.25 5.86
C TYR A 54 4.05 -8.28 6.77
N LYS A 55 4.72 -9.42 7.06
CA LYS A 55 4.18 -10.48 7.91
C LYS A 55 3.90 -10.00 9.33
N SER A 56 4.80 -9.25 9.94
CA SER A 56 4.66 -8.79 11.31
C SER A 56 3.57 -7.71 11.49
N LYS A 57 3.37 -6.83 10.50
CA LYS A 57 2.53 -5.62 10.67
C LYS A 57 1.26 -5.60 9.84
N LEU A 58 1.22 -6.31 8.71
CA LEU A 58 0.12 -6.24 7.75
C LEU A 58 -0.60 -7.59 7.59
N ALA A 59 0.09 -8.72 7.70
CA ALA A 59 -0.53 -10.03 7.53
C ALA A 59 -1.55 -10.37 8.65
N SER A 60 -1.31 -9.88 9.87
CA SER A 60 -2.22 -10.09 11.01
C SER A 60 -3.45 -9.18 11.01
N LEU A 61 -3.53 -8.22 10.08
CA LEU A 61 -4.61 -7.23 10.03
C LEU A 61 -5.51 -7.46 8.82
N VAL A 62 -6.83 -7.35 9.03
CA VAL A 62 -7.83 -7.39 7.96
C VAL A 62 -8.06 -5.97 7.47
N GLY A 63 -7.61 -5.66 6.24
CA GLY A 63 -7.75 -4.32 5.66
C GLY A 63 -6.59 -3.85 4.78
N PRO A 64 -5.30 -4.06 5.15
CA PRO A 64 -4.17 -3.53 4.38
C PRO A 64 -4.14 -4.00 2.92
N LEU A 65 -4.50 -5.26 2.68
CA LEU A 65 -4.64 -5.82 1.33
C LEU A 65 -5.72 -5.10 0.50
N VAL A 66 -6.82 -4.68 1.13
CA VAL A 66 -7.90 -3.95 0.45
C VAL A 66 -7.44 -2.56 0.06
N VAL A 67 -6.66 -1.90 0.93
CA VAL A 67 -6.05 -0.59 0.63
C VAL A 67 -5.06 -0.72 -0.53
N LEU A 68 -4.14 -1.70 -0.49
CA LEU A 68 -3.15 -1.91 -1.54
C LEU A 68 -3.82 -2.24 -2.88
N ARG A 69 -4.85 -3.10 -2.89
CA ARG A 69 -5.64 -3.36 -4.10
C ARG A 69 -6.39 -2.13 -4.60
N GLY A 70 -6.90 -1.30 -3.70
CA GLY A 70 -7.58 -0.05 -4.05
C GLY A 70 -6.66 1.00 -4.68
N VAL A 71 -5.38 0.98 -4.34
CA VAL A 71 -4.34 1.84 -4.93
C VAL A 71 -3.90 1.35 -6.32
N GLY A 72 -4.16 0.09 -6.67
CA GLY A 72 -3.74 -0.51 -7.94
C GLY A 72 -2.57 -1.50 -7.82
N PHE A 73 -2.30 -2.02 -6.62
CA PHE A 73 -1.44 -3.20 -6.49
C PHE A 73 -2.21 -4.46 -6.82
N VAL A 74 -1.64 -5.27 -7.70
CA VAL A 74 -2.12 -6.59 -8.08
C VAL A 74 -1.30 -7.64 -7.34
N LYS A 75 -1.98 -8.60 -6.73
CA LYS A 75 -1.31 -9.73 -6.09
C LYS A 75 -0.89 -10.71 -7.18
N ASP A 76 0.41 -10.94 -7.26
CA ASP A 76 1.01 -12.02 -8.03
C ASP A 76 1.06 -13.27 -7.13
N GLU A 77 0.24 -14.27 -7.44
CA GLU A 77 0.14 -15.50 -6.64
C GLU A 77 1.32 -16.44 -6.88
N VAL A 78 2.02 -16.29 -8.00
CA VAL A 78 3.18 -17.12 -8.36
C VAL A 78 4.41 -16.68 -7.58
N GLU A 79 4.66 -15.38 -7.51
CA GLU A 79 5.82 -14.83 -6.79
C GLU A 79 5.54 -14.41 -5.34
N ASN A 80 4.29 -14.50 -4.90
CA ASN A 80 3.85 -14.02 -3.58
C ASN A 80 4.26 -12.55 -3.34
N LYS A 81 4.09 -11.72 -4.39
CA LYS A 81 4.43 -10.29 -4.39
C LYS A 81 3.20 -9.48 -4.80
N LEU A 82 3.07 -8.27 -4.26
CA LEU A 82 2.14 -7.27 -4.76
C LEU A 82 2.88 -6.38 -5.75
N LYS A 83 2.52 -6.46 -7.02
CA LYS A 83 3.09 -5.64 -8.09
C LYS A 83 2.18 -4.44 -8.35
N TYR A 84 2.75 -3.26 -8.45
CA TYR A 84 2.04 -2.06 -8.84
C TYR A 84 1.95 -2.02 -10.37
N GLU A 85 0.74 -2.20 -10.89
CA GLU A 85 0.44 -2.21 -12.33
C GLU A 85 -0.12 -0.87 -12.82
N GLY A 86 -0.15 0.15 -11.95
CA GLY A 86 -0.54 1.49 -12.32
C GLY A 86 0.53 2.14 -13.19
N TYR A 87 0.17 2.53 -14.41
CA TYR A 87 0.91 3.55 -15.13
C TYR A 87 0.85 4.80 -14.26
N VAL A 88 1.98 5.22 -13.72
CA VAL A 88 2.05 6.42 -12.89
C VAL A 88 1.71 7.58 -13.82
N ASP A 89 0.48 8.07 -13.78
CA ASP A 89 0.15 9.39 -14.29
C ASP A 89 0.73 10.42 -13.29
N VAL A 90 2.05 10.49 -13.24
CA VAL A 90 2.79 11.58 -12.61
C VAL A 90 2.65 12.86 -13.44
N CYS A 91 2.05 12.79 -14.63
CA CYS A 91 1.75 13.95 -15.46
C CYS A 91 0.64 14.83 -14.88
N VAL A 92 -0.34 14.31 -14.12
CA VAL A 92 -1.39 15.18 -13.56
C VAL A 92 -0.85 16.17 -12.52
N TYR A 93 0.24 15.85 -11.81
CA TYR A 93 0.85 16.78 -10.84
C TYR A 93 1.86 17.76 -11.45
N MET A 94 2.35 17.51 -12.67
CA MET A 94 3.27 18.43 -13.37
C MET A 94 2.56 19.37 -14.35
N CYS A 95 1.25 19.18 -14.60
CA CYS A 95 0.45 20.00 -15.53
C CYS A 95 -0.44 21.05 -14.82
N MET A 96 -0.20 21.34 -13.53
CA MET A 96 -0.95 22.35 -12.77
C MET A 96 -0.06 23.52 -12.29
N CYS A 97 1.05 23.75 -13.00
CA CYS A 97 1.95 24.88 -12.82
C CYS A 97 2.26 25.50 -14.19
N MET A 98 1.22 26.00 -14.87
CA MET A 98 1.31 27.00 -15.94
C MET A 98 0.19 28.01 -15.77
#